data_AF-A0A524QS24-F1
#
_entry.id   AF-A0A524QS24-F1
#
_cell.length_a   1.000
_cell.length_b   1.000
_cell.length_c   1.000
_cell.angle_alpha   90.00
_cell.angle_beta   90.00
_cell.angle_gamma   90.00
#
_symmetry.space_group_name_H-M   'P 1'
#
loop_
_entity.id
_entity.type
_entity.pdbx_description
1 polymer ?
#
loop_
_entity_poly.entity_id
_entity_poly.type
_entity_poly.pdbx_seq_one_letter_code
_entity_poly.pdbx_strand_id
1 'polypeptide(L)'
;TYLSVGRRIPIIFTSGEEDTARYISLLLKQSEFSSERETQPVAIPVEAEEKQPTEGNYQEQILAHIPGLTPANIKTLMETFGNLKSVFGASEDKLKAIKSIGPKKAKAIVAAFQSPFHVRATTRRR
;
A
#
# COMPACT_ATOMS: atom_id res chain seq x y z
N THR A 1 -26.43 -0.80 -3.02
CA THR A 1 -26.74 -2.01 -2.23
C THR A 1 -25.54 -2.93 -2.01
N TYR A 2 -24.69 -3.21 -3.02
CA TYR A 2 -23.51 -4.10 -2.86
C TYR A 2 -22.47 -3.59 -1.84
N LEU A 3 -22.22 -2.28 -1.75
CA LEU A 3 -21.28 -1.70 -0.78
C LEU A 3 -21.73 -1.92 0.68
N SER A 4 -23.02 -1.71 0.95
CA SER A 4 -23.59 -1.84 2.30
C SER A 4 -23.68 -3.29 2.76
N VAL A 5 -24.17 -4.18 1.88
CA VAL A 5 -24.42 -5.58 2.24
C VAL A 5 -23.17 -6.44 2.06
N GLY A 6 -22.40 -6.22 1.00
CA GLY A 6 -21.24 -7.06 0.66
C GLY A 6 -19.96 -6.67 1.41
N ARG A 7 -19.78 -5.42 1.79
CA ARG A 7 -18.58 -4.93 2.48
C ARG A 7 -18.83 -4.42 3.90
N ARG A 8 -20.07 -4.50 4.40
CA ARG A 8 -20.46 -4.03 5.74
C ARG A 8 -20.07 -2.56 6.01
N ILE A 9 -20.06 -1.73 4.97
CA ILE A 9 -19.81 -0.29 5.11
C ILE A 9 -21.17 0.39 5.31
N PRO A 10 -21.44 1.04 6.46
CA PRO A 10 -22.70 1.73 6.69
C PRO A 10 -22.81 2.93 5.74
N ILE A 11 -23.96 3.04 5.05
CA ILE A 11 -24.30 4.23 4.27
C ILE A 11 -25.36 4.98 5.08
N ILE A 12 -25.06 6.22 5.43
CA ILE A 12 -25.91 7.07 6.26
C ILE A 12 -26.35 8.25 5.42
N PHE A 13 -27.64 8.56 5.44
CA PHE A 13 -28.22 9.70 4.74
C PHE A 13 -28.48 10.82 5.74
N THR A 14 -28.03 12.03 5.41
CA THR A 14 -28.23 13.24 6.19
C THR A 14 -28.95 14.28 5.32
N SER A 15 -29.74 15.14 5.95
CA SER A 15 -30.63 16.06 5.26
C SER A 15 -29.91 17.33 4.76
N GLY A 16 -28.66 17.54 5.18
CA GLY A 16 -27.83 18.69 4.85
C GLY A 16 -26.55 18.76 5.69
N GLU A 17 -25.78 19.84 5.54
CA GLU A 17 -24.48 20.02 6.21
C GLU A 17 -24.60 20.06 7.73
N GLU A 18 -25.60 20.79 8.26
CA GLU A 18 -25.82 20.91 9.70
C GLU A 18 -26.19 19.57 10.35
N ASP A 19 -27.03 18.79 9.66
CA ASP A 19 -27.42 17.44 10.08
C ASP A 19 -26.22 16.48 10.04
N THR A 20 -25.36 16.62 9.03
CA THR A 20 -24.11 15.86 8.92
C THR A 20 -23.15 16.17 10.07
N ALA A 21 -22.96 17.44 10.41
CA ALA A 21 -22.09 17.85 11.52
C ALA A 21 -22.61 17.33 12.88
N ARG A 22 -23.93 17.39 13.10
CA ARG A 22 -24.57 16.80 14.30
C ARG A 22 -24.39 15.29 14.34
N TYR A 23 -24.54 14.61 13.21
CA TYR A 23 -24.39 13.16 13.13
C TYR A 23 -22.95 12.71 13.41
N ILE A 24 -21.95 13.37 12.81
CA ILE A 24 -20.53 13.13 13.11
C ILE A 24 -20.24 13.33 14.60
N SER A 25 -20.80 14.40 15.20
CA SER A 25 -20.65 14.69 16.63
C SER A 25 -21.27 13.60 17.52
N LEU A 26 -22.38 12.98 17.09
CA LEU A 26 -23.00 11.85 17.79
C LEU A 26 -22.17 10.57 17.68
N LEU A 27 -21.61 10.29 16.49
CA LEU A 27 -20.73 9.14 16.27
C LEU A 27 -19.49 9.18 17.16
N LEU A 28 -18.87 10.35 17.30
CA LEU A 28 -17.71 10.54 18.18
C LEU A 28 -18.06 10.20 19.63
N LYS A 29 -19.15 10.77 20.16
CA LYS A 29 -19.62 10.45 21.52
C LYS A 29 -19.91 8.96 21.69
N GLN A 30 -20.59 8.34 20.73
CA GLN A 30 -20.90 6.91 20.79
C GLN A 30 -19.63 6.03 20.78
N SER A 31 -18.60 6.44 20.05
CA SER A 31 -17.31 5.73 20.00
C SER A 31 -16.55 5.79 21.33
N GLU A 32 -16.62 6.93 22.04
CA GLU A 32 -16.04 7.08 23.39
C GLU A 32 -16.74 6.16 24.40
N PHE A 33 -18.08 6.07 24.36
CA PHE A 33 -18.87 5.19 25.24
C PHE A 33 -18.71 3.69 24.92
N SER A 34 -18.39 3.33 23.67
CA SER A 34 -18.19 1.93 23.27
C SER A 34 -16.79 1.40 23.61
N SER A 35 -15.86 2.29 23.97
CA SER A 35 -14.45 1.99 24.24
C SER A 35 -14.19 1.30 25.61
N GLU A 36 -15.21 1.09 26.45
CA GLU A 36 -15.08 0.22 27.63
C GLU A 36 -14.93 -1.27 27.26
N ARG A 37 -15.26 -1.67 26.02
CA ARG A 37 -15.17 -3.07 25.56
C ARG A 37 -14.03 -3.36 24.60
N GLU A 38 -13.39 -2.34 24.03
CA GLU A 38 -12.25 -2.51 23.13
C GLU A 38 -11.19 -1.47 23.51
N THR A 39 -10.09 -1.94 24.10
CA THR A 39 -8.92 -1.18 24.54
C THR A 39 -8.11 -0.63 23.35
N GLN A 40 -8.75 0.09 22.45
CA GLN A 40 -8.08 0.94 21.47
C GLN A 40 -8.90 2.22 21.31
N PRO A 41 -8.36 3.41 21.67
CA PRO A 41 -8.99 4.65 21.25
C PRO A 41 -9.14 4.59 19.73
N VAL A 42 -10.28 5.02 19.20
CA VAL A 42 -10.44 5.22 17.76
C VAL A 42 -9.38 6.23 17.36
N ALA A 43 -8.26 5.73 16.85
CA ALA A 43 -7.23 6.54 16.27
C ALA A 43 -7.85 7.19 15.04
N ILE A 44 -8.44 8.37 15.22
CA ILE A 44 -8.53 9.35 14.14
C ILE A 44 -7.09 9.47 13.64
N PRO A 45 -6.77 9.07 12.40
CA PRO A 45 -5.47 9.34 11.83
C PRO A 45 -5.42 10.85 11.60
N VAL A 46 -5.17 11.59 12.67
CA VAL A 46 -4.63 12.93 12.60
C VAL A 46 -3.24 12.69 12.00
N GLU A 47 -2.94 13.45 10.95
CA GLU A 47 -1.70 13.35 10.17
C GLU A 47 -1.71 12.24 9.11
N ALA A 48 -2.41 12.55 8.01
CA ALA A 48 -1.77 12.44 6.70
C ALA A 48 -0.64 13.51 6.58
N GLU A 49 0.25 13.61 7.57
CA GLU A 49 1.60 14.05 7.26
C GLU A 49 2.14 12.95 6.38
N GLU A 50 2.55 13.32 5.17
CA GLU A 50 3.48 12.51 4.40
C GLU A 50 4.71 12.31 5.27
N LYS A 51 4.68 11.34 6.19
CA LYS A 51 5.87 10.85 6.88
C LYS A 51 6.79 10.47 5.75
N GLN A 52 7.77 11.34 5.49
CA GLN A 52 8.85 11.06 4.57
C GLN A 52 9.28 9.65 4.92
N PRO A 53 9.09 8.68 4.01
CA PRO A 53 9.30 7.30 4.37
C PRO A 53 10.73 7.22 4.87
N THR A 54 10.89 6.93 6.16
CA THR A 54 12.19 6.66 6.78
C THR A 54 12.92 5.74 5.82
N GLU A 55 14.22 5.95 5.56
CA GLU A 55 14.90 5.36 4.39
C GLU A 55 14.62 3.85 4.17
N GLY A 56 14.41 3.07 5.24
CA GLY A 56 13.96 1.68 5.17
C GLY A 56 12.57 1.48 4.52
N ASN A 57 11.59 2.32 4.83
CA ASN A 57 10.24 2.26 4.28
C ASN A 57 10.20 2.64 2.80
N TYR A 58 11.06 3.58 2.35
CA TYR A 58 11.09 3.98 0.94
C TYR A 58 11.60 2.85 0.04
N GLN A 59 12.63 2.12 0.49
CA GLN A 59 13.16 0.98 -0.23
C GLN A 59 12.12 -0.16 -0.34
N GLU A 60 11.42 -0.43 0.76
CA GLU A 60 10.33 -1.41 0.78
C GLU A 60 9.19 -1.01 -0.16
N GLN A 61 8.79 0.26 -0.17
CA GLN A 61 7.74 0.78 -1.04
C GLN A 61 8.10 0.63 -2.52
N ILE A 62 9.32 0.98 -2.93
CA ILE A 62 9.76 0.80 -4.32
C ILE A 62 9.65 -0.67 -4.74
N LEU A 63 10.11 -1.58 -3.87
CA LEU A 63 10.06 -3.01 -4.16
C LEU A 63 8.63 -3.56 -4.17
N ALA A 64 7.71 -3.00 -3.36
CA ALA A 64 6.31 -3.40 -3.32
C ALA A 64 5.55 -3.12 -4.62
N HIS A 65 5.99 -2.14 -5.42
CA HIS A 65 5.40 -1.85 -6.72
C HIS A 65 5.81 -2.86 -7.82
N ILE A 66 6.79 -3.73 -7.55
CA ILE A 66 7.25 -4.71 -8.53
C ILE A 66 6.29 -5.91 -8.55
N PRO A 67 5.78 -6.30 -9.73
CA PRO A 67 4.85 -7.42 -9.85
C PRO A 67 5.50 -8.73 -9.37
N GLY A 68 4.79 -9.43 -8.46
CA GLY A 68 5.22 -10.73 -7.94
C GLY A 68 6.07 -10.67 -6.67
N LEU A 69 6.36 -9.48 -6.15
CA LEU A 69 6.94 -9.30 -4.81
C LEU A 69 5.84 -9.17 -3.75
N THR A 70 6.09 -9.78 -2.60
CA THR A 70 5.25 -9.72 -1.39
C THR A 70 6.08 -9.16 -0.24
N PRO A 71 5.47 -8.65 0.84
CA PRO A 71 6.23 -8.09 1.98
C PRO A 71 7.27 -9.06 2.55
N ALA A 72 6.93 -10.35 2.63
CA ALA A 72 7.87 -11.38 3.07
C ALA A 72 9.07 -11.52 2.12
N ASN A 73 8.83 -11.46 0.81
CA ASN A 73 9.90 -11.53 -0.19
C ASN A 73 10.81 -10.31 -0.13
N ILE A 74 10.24 -9.13 0.05
CA ILE A 74 10.95 -7.84 0.12
C ILE A 74 11.92 -7.85 1.31
N LYS A 75 11.45 -8.29 2.48
CA LYS A 75 12.30 -8.40 3.67
C LYS A 75 13.50 -9.31 3.43
N THR A 76 13.27 -10.52 2.89
CA THR A 76 14.37 -11.45 2.56
C THR A 76 15.31 -10.87 1.49
N LEU A 77 14.77 -10.13 0.52
CA LEU A 77 15.55 -9.49 -0.54
C LEU A 77 16.47 -8.41 0.01
N MET A 78 15.96 -7.57 0.92
CA MET A 78 16.73 -6.53 1.59
C MET A 78 17.82 -7.11 2.49
N GLU A 79 17.51 -8.18 3.25
CA GLU A 79 18.49 -8.90 4.07
C GLU A 79 19.60 -9.54 3.22
N THR A 80 19.28 -10.04 2.03
CA THR A 80 20.25 -10.75 1.17
C THR A 80 21.13 -9.80 0.35
N PHE A 81 20.54 -8.74 -0.21
CA PHE A 81 21.23 -7.85 -1.16
C PHE A 81 21.74 -6.55 -0.52
N GLY A 82 21.20 -6.15 0.63
CA GLY A 82 21.63 -4.99 1.42
C GLY A 82 21.31 -3.60 0.84
N ASN A 83 21.09 -3.47 -0.48
CA ASN A 83 20.71 -2.21 -1.12
C ASN A 83 19.93 -2.43 -2.43
N LEU A 84 19.17 -1.41 -2.85
CA LEU A 84 18.36 -1.44 -4.07
C LEU A 84 19.19 -1.67 -5.35
N LYS A 85 20.40 -1.10 -5.45
CA LYS A 85 21.26 -1.24 -6.63
C LYS A 85 21.64 -2.71 -6.86
N SER A 86 21.97 -3.44 -5.80
CA SER A 86 22.27 -4.86 -5.82
C SER A 86 21.08 -5.70 -6.25
N VAL A 87 19.86 -5.30 -5.86
CA VAL A 87 18.61 -5.95 -6.28
C VAL A 87 18.35 -5.74 -7.77
N PHE A 88 18.45 -4.49 -8.25
CA PHE A 88 18.22 -4.13 -9.64
C PHE A 88 19.25 -4.75 -10.61
N GLY A 89 20.50 -4.92 -10.15
CA GLY A 89 21.57 -5.55 -10.92
C GLY A 89 21.68 -7.07 -10.76
N ALA A 90 20.76 -7.71 -10.03
CA ALA A 90 20.83 -9.15 -9.79
C ALA A 90 20.50 -9.97 -11.05
N SER A 91 21.28 -11.03 -11.30
CA SER A 91 20.95 -12.00 -12.34
C SER A 91 19.76 -12.87 -11.93
N GLU A 92 19.09 -13.46 -12.92
CA GLU A 92 17.95 -14.36 -12.69
C GLU A 92 18.31 -15.50 -11.72
N ASP A 93 19.54 -16.04 -11.81
CA ASP A 93 20.03 -17.12 -10.94
C ASP A 93 20.19 -16.68 -9.49
N LYS A 94 20.68 -15.44 -9.24
CA LYS A 94 20.78 -14.89 -7.89
C LYS A 94 19.41 -14.65 -7.27
N LEU A 95 18.43 -14.23 -8.08
CA LEU A 95 17.05 -14.06 -7.61
C LEU A 95 16.38 -15.40 -7.31
N LYS A 96 16.63 -16.44 -8.13
CA LYS A 96 16.13 -17.81 -7.91
C LYS A 96 16.72 -18.48 -6.66
N ALA A 97 17.93 -18.11 -6.26
CA ALA A 97 18.56 -18.65 -5.06
C ALA A 97 17.81 -18.28 -3.76
N ILE A 98 16.97 -17.25 -3.80
CA ILE A 98 16.13 -16.88 -2.66
C ILE A 98 14.95 -17.83 -2.58
N LYS A 99 14.84 -18.53 -1.44
CA LYS A 99 13.79 -19.53 -1.16
C LYS A 99 12.37 -19.04 -1.49
N SER A 100 12.11 -17.74 -1.34
CA SER A 100 10.80 -17.12 -1.54
C SER A 100 10.53 -16.62 -2.97
N ILE A 101 11.52 -16.71 -3.88
CA ILE A 101 11.44 -16.25 -5.27
C ILE A 101 11.60 -17.44 -6.22
N GLY A 102 10.47 -17.92 -6.74
CA GLY A 102 10.48 -18.96 -7.77
C GLY A 102 10.89 -18.44 -9.16
N PRO A 103 11.11 -19.34 -10.15
CA PRO A 103 11.60 -18.99 -11.49
C PRO A 103 10.69 -18.02 -12.24
N LYS A 104 9.36 -18.15 -12.09
CA LYS A 104 8.39 -17.23 -12.71
C LYS A 104 8.53 -15.81 -12.16
N LYS A 105 8.76 -15.67 -10.84
CA LYS A 105 8.92 -14.36 -10.19
C LYS A 105 10.24 -13.73 -10.56
N ALA A 106 11.34 -14.49 -10.55
CA ALA A 106 12.65 -14.02 -10.98
C ALA A 106 12.60 -13.45 -12.40
N LYS A 107 11.97 -14.17 -13.34
CA LYS A 107 11.80 -13.71 -14.72
C LYS A 107 10.96 -12.43 -14.82
N ALA A 108 9.87 -12.32 -14.05
CA ALA A 108 9.03 -11.13 -14.04
C ALA A 108 9.77 -9.89 -13.52
N ILE A 109 10.58 -10.06 -12.47
CA ILE A 109 11.41 -9.00 -11.89
C ILE A 109 12.45 -8.52 -12.93
N VAL A 110 13.18 -9.45 -13.54
CA VAL A 110 14.18 -9.13 -14.58
C VAL A 110 13.54 -8.43 -15.78
N ALA A 111 12.38 -8.91 -16.23
CA ALA A 111 11.64 -8.30 -17.33
C ALA A 111 11.18 -6.87 -17.00
N ALA A 112 10.78 -6.60 -15.75
CA ALA A 112 10.36 -5.27 -15.32
C ALA A 112 11.49 -4.23 -15.41
N PHE A 113 12.75 -4.63 -15.22
CA PHE A 113 13.90 -3.73 -15.32
C PHE A 113 14.50 -3.63 -16.72
N GLN A 114 14.33 -4.67 -17.54
CA GLN A 114 14.93 -4.73 -18.88
C GLN A 114 13.98 -4.29 -20.00
N SER A 115 12.67 -4.18 -19.74
CA SER A 115 11.71 -3.76 -20.75
C SER A 115 11.96 -2.30 -21.16
N PRO A 116 11.98 -1.99 -22.47
CA PRO A 116 12.10 -0.61 -22.93
C PRO A 116 10.86 0.21 -22.55
N PHE A 117 11.06 1.48 -22.22
CA PHE A 117 9.97 2.41 -21.96
C PHE A 117 9.26 2.79 -23.26
N HIS A 118 7.93 2.65 -23.28
CA HIS A 118 7.10 3.16 -24.37
C HIS A 118 6.56 4.54 -24.01
N VAL A 119 7.19 5.60 -24.52
CA VAL A 119 6.69 6.96 -24.38
C VAL A 119 5.50 7.14 -25.34
N ARG A 120 4.29 7.25 -24.79
CA ARG A 120 3.13 7.67 -25.59
C ARG A 120 3.26 9.16 -25.89
N ALA A 121 3.34 9.51 -27.17
CA ALA A 121 3.31 10.90 -27.60
C ALA A 121 1.97 11.53 -27.15
N THR A 122 2.04 12.46 -26.21
CA THR A 122 0.91 13.29 -25.80
C THR A 122 0.56 14.18 -26.98
N THR A 123 -0.40 13.74 -27.80
CA THR A 123 -1.02 14.59 -28.82
C THR A 123 -1.80 15.67 -28.10
N ARG A 124 -1.14 16.80 -27.82
CA ARG A 124 -1.76 18.02 -27.33
C ARG A 124 -2.56 18.59 -28.50
N ARG A 125 -3.84 18.20 -28.64
CA ARG A 125 -4.78 18.87 -29.53
C ARG A 125 -4.87 20.34 -29.08
N ARG A 126 -4.49 21.24 -29.98
CA ARG A 126 -4.74 22.68 -29.87
C ARG A 126 -6.21 22.97 -30.16
#